data_AF-A0A1C5ZU81-F1
#
_entry.id   AF-A0A1C5ZU81-F1
#
_cell.length_a   1.000
_cell.length_b   1.000
_cell.length_c   1.000
_cell.angle_alpha   90.00
_cell.angle_beta   90.00
_cell.angle_gamma   90.00
#
_symmetry.space_group_name_H-M   'P 1'
#
loop_
_entity.id
_entity.type
_entity.pdbx_description
1 polymer ?
#
loop_
_entity_poly.entity_id
_entity_poly.type
_entity_poly.pdbx_seq_one_letter_code
_entity_poly.pdbx_strand_id
1 'polypeptide(L)'
;MARLIVKSPYYKCGGNATLSGYLRYIATRERVELMPDDRPPTRKQVQLINKLTKDFPDSKTLYEYADYAAKPTKSNASALITMVLESNWDKLSTMEGYTGYIATRPHAERLGSHGLFGDEDGVDLESAMSELEQYTGNVWTHIISLKREDAVRLGYDTAKAWRDLLRTHRNDIAAAMNIPPNDFRWYAAFHDEGDHPHVHMMA
;
A
#
# COMPACT_ATOMS: atom_id res chain seq x y z
N MET A 1 -5.48 23.15 -3.22
CA MET A 1 -4.19 22.43 -3.08
C MET A 1 -4.50 20.94 -3.07
N ALA A 2 -3.60 20.11 -3.59
CA ALA A 2 -3.75 18.66 -3.43
C ALA A 2 -3.74 18.29 -1.95
N ARG A 3 -4.50 17.26 -1.58
CA ARG A 3 -4.38 16.62 -0.26
C ARG A 3 -3.60 15.31 -0.44
N LEU A 4 -2.68 15.05 0.47
CA LEU A 4 -1.94 13.79 0.55
C LEU A 4 -2.46 13.00 1.76
N ILE A 5 -2.61 11.68 1.61
CA ILE A 5 -2.78 10.78 2.75
C ILE A 5 -1.53 9.92 2.86
N VAL A 6 -0.91 9.95 4.04
CA VAL A 6 0.25 9.11 4.36
C VAL A 6 -0.09 8.25 5.57
N LYS A 7 0.08 6.94 5.45
CA LYS A 7 0.21 6.01 6.58
C LYS A 7 1.69 5.62 6.66
N SER A 8 2.28 5.62 7.86
CA SER A 8 3.72 5.46 8.05
C SER A 8 4.10 4.66 9.32
N PRO A 9 3.57 3.44 9.53
CA PRO A 9 4.04 2.58 10.62
C PRO A 9 5.51 2.16 10.45
N TYR A 10 6.12 1.69 11.54
CA TYR A 10 7.41 1.00 11.53
C TYR A 10 7.29 -0.35 12.22
N TYR A 11 8.16 -1.27 11.81
CA TYR A 11 8.21 -2.65 12.27
C TYR A 11 9.63 -3.00 12.69
N LYS A 12 9.76 -3.85 13.71
CA LYS A 12 11.04 -4.45 14.10
C LYS A 12 11.13 -5.84 13.48
N CYS A 13 12.16 -6.10 12.70
CA CYS A 13 12.39 -7.45 12.19
C CYS A 13 12.79 -8.41 13.33
N GLY A 14 12.56 -9.72 13.13
CA GLY A 14 12.82 -10.77 14.13
C GLY A 14 11.61 -11.19 14.98
N GLY A 15 10.39 -10.75 14.64
CA GLY A 15 9.13 -11.23 15.22
C GLY A 15 8.30 -12.11 14.26
N ASN A 16 7.13 -12.59 14.71
CA ASN A 16 6.25 -13.52 13.97
C ASN A 16 5.59 -12.97 12.68
N ALA A 17 5.97 -11.78 12.19
CA ALA A 17 5.37 -11.17 10.99
C ALA A 17 6.37 -11.17 9.82
N THR A 18 6.06 -11.91 8.75
CA THR A 18 6.91 -11.99 7.56
C THR A 18 6.69 -10.80 6.63
N LEU A 19 7.47 -9.73 6.85
CA LEU A 19 7.47 -8.54 6.00
C LEU A 19 7.79 -8.84 4.53
N SER A 20 8.56 -9.90 4.25
CA SER A 20 8.80 -10.43 2.90
C SER A 20 7.52 -10.90 2.20
N GLY A 21 6.54 -11.43 2.95
CA GLY A 21 5.22 -11.76 2.42
C GLY A 21 4.42 -10.53 2.00
N TYR A 22 4.54 -9.42 2.75
CA TYR A 22 3.95 -8.13 2.38
C TYR A 22 4.65 -7.53 1.16
N LEU A 23 5.99 -7.58 1.11
CA LEU A 23 6.78 -7.15 -0.05
C LEU A 23 6.37 -7.93 -1.32
N ARG A 24 6.24 -9.26 -1.23
CA ARG A 24 5.73 -10.11 -2.33
C ARG A 24 4.31 -9.69 -2.74
N TYR A 25 3.42 -9.46 -1.77
CA TYR A 25 2.04 -9.06 -2.02
C TYR A 25 1.95 -7.73 -2.80
N ILE A 26 2.64 -6.68 -2.34
CA ILE A 26 2.61 -5.38 -3.04
C ILE A 26 3.30 -5.43 -4.41
N ALA A 27 4.28 -6.32 -4.59
CA ALA A 27 5.04 -6.46 -5.83
C ALA A 27 4.32 -7.25 -6.93
N THR A 28 3.60 -8.33 -6.62
CA THR A 28 3.18 -9.32 -7.63
C THR A 28 1.73 -9.23 -8.08
N ARG A 29 0.88 -8.50 -7.34
CA ARG A 29 -0.53 -8.19 -7.65
C ARG A 29 -0.78 -7.94 -9.15
N GLU A 30 -1.80 -8.57 -9.74
CA GLU A 30 -2.14 -8.43 -11.17
C GLU A 30 -3.24 -7.42 -11.46
N ARG A 31 -3.06 -6.66 -12.55
CA ARG A 31 -4.09 -5.78 -13.10
C ARG A 31 -5.29 -6.60 -13.61
N VAL A 32 -6.31 -6.72 -12.77
CA VAL A 32 -7.69 -7.02 -13.20
C VAL A 32 -8.48 -5.72 -13.11
N GLU A 33 -9.11 -5.26 -14.19
CA GLU A 33 -10.01 -4.10 -14.10
C GLU A 33 -11.25 -4.46 -13.26
N LEU A 34 -11.41 -3.81 -12.11
CA LEU A 34 -12.68 -3.86 -11.38
C LEU A 34 -13.63 -2.83 -12.00
N MET A 35 -14.55 -3.31 -12.84
CA MET A 35 -15.63 -2.47 -13.36
C MET A 35 -16.43 -1.85 -12.19
N PRO A 36 -16.89 -0.59 -12.31
CA PRO A 36 -17.71 0.06 -11.29
C PRO A 36 -18.94 -0.78 -10.93
N ASP A 37 -19.04 -1.18 -9.67
CA ASP A 37 -20.15 -1.98 -9.13
C ASP A 37 -20.99 -1.11 -8.18
N ASP A 38 -21.85 -0.31 -8.79
CA ASP A 38 -22.73 0.67 -8.14
C ASP A 38 -23.87 0.06 -7.33
N ARG A 39 -24.00 -1.28 -7.30
CA ARG A 39 -24.97 -1.96 -6.44
C ARG A 39 -24.66 -1.71 -4.96
N PRO A 40 -25.66 -1.82 -4.06
CA PRO A 40 -25.42 -1.74 -2.62
C PRO A 40 -24.38 -2.75 -2.13
N PRO A 41 -23.62 -2.45 -1.05
CA PRO A 41 -22.65 -3.36 -0.48
C PRO A 41 -23.34 -4.61 0.06
N THR A 42 -22.68 -5.76 -0.03
CA THR A 42 -23.19 -6.98 0.60
C THR A 42 -23.21 -6.84 2.12
N ARG A 43 -24.13 -7.56 2.80
CA ARG A 43 -24.18 -7.63 4.27
C ARG A 43 -22.82 -7.97 4.89
N LYS A 44 -22.04 -8.85 4.25
CA LYS A 44 -20.68 -9.22 4.68
C LYS A 44 -19.70 -8.05 4.60
N GLN A 45 -19.75 -7.24 3.54
CA GLN A 45 -18.91 -6.03 3.42
C GLN A 45 -19.26 -5.01 4.50
N VAL A 46 -20.54 -4.72 4.73
CA VAL A 46 -20.97 -3.77 5.79
C VAL A 46 -20.52 -4.25 7.18
N GLN A 47 -20.68 -5.55 7.47
CA GLN A 47 -20.21 -6.15 8.73
C GLN A 47 -18.69 -6.05 8.90
N LEU A 48 -17.92 -6.31 7.83
CA LEU A 48 -16.46 -6.21 7.85
C LEU A 48 -15.99 -4.76 8.00
N ILE A 49 -16.59 -3.80 7.30
CA ILE A 49 -16.28 -2.37 7.44
C ILE A 49 -16.57 -1.89 8.86
N ASN A 50 -17.70 -2.27 9.45
CA ASN A 50 -18.03 -1.89 10.84
C ASN A 50 -17.04 -2.49 11.86
N LYS A 51 -16.51 -3.70 11.61
CA LYS A 51 -15.43 -4.28 12.42
C LYS A 51 -14.13 -3.51 12.22
N LEU A 52 -13.65 -3.39 10.98
CA LEU A 52 -12.37 -2.75 10.65
C LEU A 52 -12.31 -1.28 11.08
N THR A 53 -13.40 -0.51 10.93
CA THR A 53 -13.45 0.92 11.35
C THR A 53 -13.62 1.12 12.85
N LYS A 54 -13.92 0.04 13.60
CA LYS A 54 -13.88 0.02 15.07
C LYS A 54 -12.50 -0.40 15.58
N ASP A 55 -11.93 -1.45 15.00
CA ASP A 55 -10.63 -2.01 15.37
C ASP A 55 -9.47 -1.07 14.95
N PHE A 56 -9.64 -0.33 13.84
CA PHE A 56 -8.70 0.66 13.33
C PHE A 56 -9.41 2.01 13.07
N PRO A 57 -9.66 2.84 14.10
CA PRO A 57 -10.39 4.11 13.95
C PRO A 57 -9.78 5.09 12.93
N ASP A 58 -8.45 5.05 12.77
CA ASP A 58 -7.71 5.88 11.81
C ASP A 58 -8.01 5.55 10.34
N SER A 59 -8.75 4.47 10.06
CA SER A 59 -9.35 4.21 8.75
C SER A 59 -10.28 5.33 8.29
N LYS A 60 -10.90 6.06 9.22
CA LYS A 60 -11.82 7.16 8.92
C LYS A 60 -11.17 8.38 8.29
N THR A 61 -9.83 8.44 8.27
CA THR A 61 -9.08 9.52 7.60
C THR A 61 -8.87 9.26 6.11
N LEU A 62 -9.05 8.01 5.66
CA LEU A 62 -8.83 7.53 4.29
C LEU A 62 -9.81 8.16 3.28
N TYR A 63 -9.42 8.25 2.00
CA TYR A 63 -10.32 8.75 0.96
C TYR A 63 -11.46 7.76 0.70
N GLU A 64 -11.13 6.48 0.67
CA GLU A 64 -12.05 5.36 0.45
C GLU A 64 -13.15 5.31 1.54
N TYR A 65 -12.85 5.81 2.75
CA TYR A 65 -13.85 5.96 3.81
C TYR A 65 -14.82 7.11 3.52
N ALA A 66 -14.31 8.25 3.06
CA ALA A 66 -15.16 9.38 2.66
C ALA A 66 -16.06 9.01 1.47
N ASP A 67 -15.52 8.31 0.48
CA ASP A 67 -16.25 7.88 -0.72
C ASP A 67 -17.28 6.79 -0.41
N TYR A 68 -16.96 5.83 0.48
CA TYR A 68 -17.94 4.86 0.97
C TYR A 68 -19.04 5.54 1.82
N ALA A 69 -18.70 6.53 2.64
CA ALA A 69 -19.68 7.26 3.44
C ALA A 69 -20.60 8.15 2.59
N ALA A 70 -20.08 8.75 1.52
CA ALA A 70 -20.85 9.56 0.58
C ALA A 70 -21.70 8.73 -0.39
N LYS A 71 -21.13 7.64 -0.93
CA LYS A 71 -21.79 6.72 -1.87
C LYS A 71 -21.46 5.27 -1.49
N PRO A 72 -22.24 4.63 -0.60
CA PRO A 72 -21.99 3.25 -0.20
C PRO A 72 -22.37 2.29 -1.33
N THR A 73 -21.43 2.02 -2.22
CA THR A 73 -21.53 1.02 -3.29
C THR A 73 -20.68 -0.22 -2.98
N LYS A 74 -20.90 -1.31 -3.71
CA LYS A 74 -20.11 -2.53 -3.62
C LYS A 74 -18.66 -2.33 -4.07
N SER A 75 -18.39 -1.40 -4.99
CA SER A 75 -17.03 -0.95 -5.33
C SER A 75 -16.38 -0.18 -4.17
N ASN A 76 -17.01 0.88 -3.66
CA ASN A 76 -16.43 1.75 -2.63
C ASN A 76 -16.23 0.98 -1.31
N ALA A 77 -17.16 0.09 -0.97
CA ALA A 77 -17.00 -0.84 0.14
C ALA A 77 -15.80 -1.78 -0.05
N SER A 78 -15.49 -2.20 -1.28
CA SER A 78 -14.33 -3.03 -1.57
C SER A 78 -13.02 -2.24 -1.45
N ALA A 79 -12.96 -1.03 -2.03
CA ALA A 79 -11.78 -0.15 -1.93
C ALA A 79 -11.44 0.16 -0.46
N LEU A 80 -12.43 0.56 0.34
CA LEU A 80 -12.24 0.81 1.78
C LEU A 80 -11.71 -0.43 2.52
N ILE A 81 -12.27 -1.61 2.25
CA ILE A 81 -11.78 -2.85 2.88
C ILE A 81 -10.33 -3.12 2.49
N THR A 82 -9.96 -3.00 1.20
CA THR A 82 -8.57 -3.17 0.74
C THR A 82 -7.62 -2.26 1.51
N MET A 83 -7.88 -0.94 1.49
CA MET A 83 -6.97 0.05 2.05
C MET A 83 -6.85 -0.03 3.57
N VAL A 84 -7.89 -0.45 4.29
CA VAL A 84 -7.79 -0.67 5.75
C VAL A 84 -7.00 -1.94 6.09
N LEU A 85 -7.11 -3.00 5.28
CA LEU A 85 -6.33 -4.21 5.49
C LEU A 85 -4.84 -3.97 5.21
N GLU A 86 -4.51 -3.28 4.12
CA GLU A 86 -3.12 -3.02 3.73
C GLU A 86 -2.44 -2.03 4.69
N SER A 87 -3.13 -0.97 5.12
CA SER A 87 -2.61 -0.02 6.12
C SER A 87 -2.51 -0.58 7.55
N ASN A 88 -2.93 -1.83 7.80
CA ASN A 88 -2.83 -2.51 9.09
C ASN A 88 -2.34 -3.97 8.94
N TRP A 89 -1.56 -4.26 7.89
CA TRP A 89 -1.10 -5.62 7.57
C TRP A 89 -0.41 -6.32 8.74
N ASP A 90 0.41 -5.62 9.53
CA ASP A 90 1.12 -6.15 10.69
C ASP A 90 0.19 -6.74 11.76
N LYS A 91 -0.86 -5.99 12.11
CA LYS A 91 -1.85 -6.39 13.12
C LYS A 91 -2.74 -7.52 12.61
N LEU A 92 -2.94 -7.61 11.30
CA LEU A 92 -3.87 -8.53 10.66
C LEU A 92 -3.19 -9.84 10.21
N SER A 93 -1.93 -9.80 9.81
CA SER A 93 -1.14 -10.98 9.42
C SER A 93 -0.88 -11.94 10.56
N THR A 94 -0.93 -11.45 11.81
CA THR A 94 -0.87 -12.26 13.04
C THR A 94 -2.26 -12.70 13.55
N MET A 95 -3.36 -12.27 12.92
CA MET A 95 -4.72 -12.66 13.28
C MET A 95 -5.26 -13.76 12.35
N GLU A 96 -5.65 -14.88 12.96
CA GLU A 96 -6.23 -16.02 12.27
C GLU A 96 -7.46 -15.61 11.43
N GLY A 97 -7.43 -15.92 10.13
CA GLY A 97 -8.53 -15.66 9.19
C GLY A 97 -8.34 -14.48 8.22
N TYR A 98 -7.41 -13.55 8.44
CA TYR A 98 -7.16 -12.46 7.47
C TYR A 98 -6.18 -12.84 6.35
N THR A 99 -5.22 -13.72 6.61
CA THR A 99 -4.17 -14.13 5.65
C THR A 99 -4.75 -14.58 4.29
N GLY A 100 -5.81 -15.38 4.29
CA GLY A 100 -6.48 -15.82 3.06
C GLY A 100 -7.35 -14.75 2.38
N TYR A 101 -7.79 -13.73 3.10
CA TYR A 101 -8.56 -12.62 2.53
C TYR A 101 -7.66 -11.66 1.74
N ILE A 102 -6.43 -11.43 2.20
CA ILE A 102 -5.51 -10.50 1.53
C ILE A 102 -4.81 -11.18 0.35
N ALA A 103 -4.51 -12.49 0.43
CA ALA A 103 -3.90 -13.27 -0.65
C ALA A 103 -4.73 -13.37 -1.97
N THR A 104 -5.93 -12.78 -2.04
CA THR A 104 -6.88 -12.91 -3.16
C THR A 104 -7.36 -11.57 -3.74
N ARG A 105 -6.64 -10.46 -3.53
CA ARG A 105 -7.05 -9.08 -3.90
C ARG A 105 -6.08 -8.40 -4.90
N PRO A 106 -6.55 -7.59 -5.88
CA PRO A 106 -5.96 -7.58 -7.24
C PRO A 106 -4.75 -6.67 -7.59
N HIS A 107 -4.86 -5.33 -7.59
CA HIS A 107 -4.11 -4.47 -8.53
C HIS A 107 -2.67 -4.04 -8.14
N ALA A 108 -1.66 -4.22 -9.00
CA ALA A 108 -0.40 -3.45 -8.95
C ALA A 108 0.10 -3.16 -10.37
N GLU A 109 0.82 -2.06 -10.57
CA GLU A 109 1.45 -1.72 -11.85
C GLU A 109 2.81 -2.40 -11.97
N ARG A 110 3.07 -3.03 -13.12
CA ARG A 110 4.32 -3.76 -13.38
C ARG A 110 5.28 -2.95 -14.24
N LEU A 111 6.53 -2.83 -13.78
CA LEU A 111 7.68 -2.32 -14.56
C LEU A 111 8.58 -3.45 -15.10
N GLY A 112 8.29 -4.70 -14.75
CA GLY A 112 8.98 -5.91 -15.22
C GLY A 112 8.11 -7.16 -15.02
N SER A 113 8.71 -8.26 -14.59
CA SER A 113 7.98 -9.46 -14.13
C SER A 113 7.09 -9.19 -12.91
N HIS A 114 7.43 -8.16 -12.14
CA HIS A 114 6.66 -7.63 -11.00
C HIS A 114 6.60 -6.08 -11.03
N GLY A 115 5.86 -5.52 -10.07
CA GLY A 115 5.70 -4.08 -9.85
C GLY A 115 6.67 -3.44 -8.87
N LEU A 116 7.52 -4.22 -8.20
CA LEU A 116 8.54 -3.66 -7.30
C LEU A 116 9.60 -2.88 -8.08
N PHE A 117 9.91 -1.68 -7.59
CA PHE A 117 11.01 -0.82 -8.02
C PHE A 117 11.72 -0.23 -6.80
N GLY A 118 12.90 0.36 -7.01
CA GLY A 118 13.71 0.95 -5.95
C GLY A 118 14.65 2.02 -6.50
N ASP A 119 15.76 2.24 -5.79
CA ASP A 119 16.77 3.23 -6.16
C ASP A 119 17.61 2.81 -7.38
N GLU A 120 17.78 1.50 -7.60
CA GLU A 120 18.40 0.91 -8.78
C GLU A 120 17.33 0.44 -9.79
N ASP A 121 17.70 0.45 -11.08
CA ASP A 121 16.90 -0.14 -12.14
C ASP A 121 16.99 -1.69 -12.09
N GLY A 122 15.87 -2.39 -12.27
CA GLY A 122 15.87 -3.86 -12.35
C GLY A 122 15.96 -4.60 -11.01
N VAL A 123 15.25 -4.12 -9.98
CA VAL A 123 15.09 -4.82 -8.69
C VAL A 123 14.68 -6.28 -8.91
N ASP A 124 15.35 -7.22 -8.22
CA ASP A 124 14.97 -8.63 -8.14
C ASP A 124 14.16 -8.89 -6.85
N LEU A 125 12.93 -9.38 -6.99
CA LEU A 125 12.02 -9.59 -5.86
C LEU A 125 12.51 -10.64 -4.85
N GLU A 126 13.10 -11.76 -5.31
CA GLU A 126 13.56 -12.81 -4.39
C GLU A 126 14.77 -12.35 -3.57
N SER A 127 15.66 -11.55 -4.17
CA SER A 127 16.78 -10.90 -3.49
C SER A 127 16.29 -9.87 -2.46
N ALA A 128 15.36 -9.00 -2.85
CA ALA A 128 14.77 -7.99 -1.95
C ALA A 128 14.01 -8.63 -0.77
N MET A 129 13.32 -9.75 -1.01
CA MET A 129 12.72 -10.55 0.06
C MET A 129 13.76 -11.19 0.97
N SER A 130 14.82 -11.77 0.40
CA SER A 130 15.90 -12.42 1.16
C SER A 130 16.65 -11.44 2.05
N GLU A 131 16.89 -10.21 1.56
CA GLU A 131 17.43 -9.12 2.36
C GLU A 131 16.50 -8.76 3.53
N LEU A 132 15.20 -8.62 3.27
CA LEU A 132 14.19 -8.27 4.27
C LEU A 132 13.98 -9.37 5.33
N GLU A 133 14.19 -10.64 5.00
CA GLU A 133 14.17 -11.78 5.95
C GLU A 133 15.42 -11.86 6.82
N GLN A 134 16.57 -11.40 6.32
CA GLN A 134 17.84 -11.37 7.06
C GLN A 134 18.04 -10.07 7.85
N TYR A 135 17.36 -8.99 7.47
CA TYR A 135 17.45 -7.71 8.13
C TYR A 135 16.91 -7.78 9.57
N THR A 136 17.58 -7.12 10.52
CA THR A 136 17.25 -7.13 11.95
C THR A 136 16.94 -5.75 12.53
N GLY A 137 16.95 -4.71 11.70
CA GLY A 137 16.66 -3.33 12.09
C GLY A 137 15.17 -2.99 12.09
N ASN A 138 14.89 -1.69 11.99
CA ASN A 138 13.53 -1.17 11.82
C ASN A 138 13.23 -1.06 10.32
N VAL A 139 12.07 -1.55 9.88
CA VAL A 139 11.55 -1.34 8.53
C VAL A 139 10.28 -0.51 8.66
N TRP A 140 10.29 0.66 8.05
CA TRP A 140 9.12 1.49 7.87
C TRP A 140 8.32 1.00 6.66
N THR A 141 7.01 1.13 6.74
CA THR A 141 6.19 1.04 5.53
C THR A 141 5.36 2.29 5.37
N HIS A 142 5.30 2.78 4.14
CA HIS A 142 4.53 3.96 3.79
C HIS A 142 3.45 3.57 2.79
N ILE A 143 2.23 4.04 3.02
CA ILE A 143 1.19 4.09 1.99
C ILE A 143 0.93 5.55 1.71
N ILE A 144 1.25 5.99 0.49
CA ILE A 144 1.14 7.37 0.03
C ILE A 144 0.04 7.41 -1.02
N SER A 145 -1.11 8.01 -0.68
CA SER A 145 -2.32 8.03 -1.52
C SER A 145 -2.68 9.45 -1.94
N LEU A 146 -2.99 9.58 -3.24
CA LEU A 146 -3.55 10.76 -3.89
C LEU A 146 -4.91 10.41 -4.47
N LYS A 147 -5.80 11.40 -4.56
CA LYS A 147 -6.94 11.29 -5.47
C LYS A 147 -6.47 11.24 -6.92
N ARG A 148 -7.17 10.51 -7.79
CA ARG A 148 -6.95 10.41 -9.24
C ARG A 148 -6.83 11.78 -9.90
N GLU A 149 -7.72 12.71 -9.56
CA GLU A 149 -7.70 14.08 -10.09
C GLU A 149 -6.40 14.83 -9.78
N ASP A 150 -5.83 14.62 -8.58
CA ASP A 150 -4.57 15.22 -8.16
C ASP A 150 -3.37 14.46 -8.73
N ALA A 151 -3.42 13.13 -8.79
CA ALA A 151 -2.37 12.29 -9.38
C ALA A 151 -2.13 12.65 -10.86
N VAL A 152 -3.19 12.69 -11.68
CA VAL A 152 -3.12 13.08 -13.09
C VAL A 152 -2.66 14.54 -13.24
N ARG A 153 -3.22 15.47 -12.45
CA ARG A 153 -2.86 16.90 -12.51
C ARG A 153 -1.41 17.19 -12.08
N LEU A 154 -0.81 16.33 -11.27
CA LEU A 154 0.58 16.43 -10.82
C LEU A 154 1.56 15.53 -11.62
N GLY A 155 1.05 14.64 -12.48
CA GLY A 155 1.86 13.69 -13.25
C GLY A 155 2.35 12.47 -12.45
N TYR A 156 1.71 12.14 -11.33
CA TYR A 156 2.02 10.98 -10.47
C TYR A 156 0.99 9.85 -10.63
N ASP A 157 0.68 9.51 -11.88
CA ASP A 157 -0.28 8.46 -12.28
C ASP A 157 0.37 7.20 -12.87
N THR A 158 1.70 7.09 -12.81
CA THR A 158 2.47 5.94 -13.29
C THR A 158 3.57 5.52 -12.31
N ALA A 159 3.94 4.24 -12.31
CA ALA A 159 5.01 3.70 -11.48
C ALA A 159 6.35 4.39 -11.73
N LYS A 160 6.63 4.78 -12.98
CA LYS A 160 7.84 5.54 -13.34
C LYS A 160 7.88 6.90 -12.65
N ALA A 161 6.78 7.66 -12.69
CA ALA A 161 6.74 9.00 -12.08
C ALA A 161 6.92 8.93 -10.56
N TRP A 162 6.31 7.95 -9.91
CA TRP A 162 6.50 7.70 -8.48
C TRP A 162 7.93 7.27 -8.12
N ARG A 163 8.55 6.40 -8.93
CA ARG A 163 9.95 6.03 -8.75
C ARG A 163 10.88 7.24 -8.86
N ASP A 164 10.70 8.05 -9.89
CA ASP A 164 11.54 9.23 -10.12
C ASP A 164 11.37 10.27 -9.00
N LEU A 165 10.15 10.42 -8.44
CA LEU A 165 9.88 11.23 -7.25
C LEU A 165 10.62 10.72 -6.00
N LEU A 166 10.50 9.41 -5.69
CA LEU A 166 11.13 8.81 -4.52
C LEU A 166 12.66 8.84 -4.60
N ARG A 167 13.24 8.65 -5.80
CA ARG A 167 14.69 8.83 -6.04
C ARG A 167 15.12 10.29 -5.82
N THR A 168 14.35 11.25 -6.31
CA THR A 168 14.65 12.69 -6.16
C THR A 168 14.69 13.12 -4.69
N HIS A 169 13.75 12.62 -3.87
CA HIS A 169 13.64 12.97 -2.45
C HIS A 169 14.24 11.93 -1.48
N ARG A 170 15.00 10.96 -1.99
CA ARG A 170 15.64 9.87 -1.24
C ARG A 170 16.26 10.33 0.08
N ASN A 171 17.08 11.39 0.03
CA ASN A 171 17.81 11.88 1.20
C ASN A 171 16.92 12.67 2.18
N ASP A 172 15.88 13.35 1.67
CA ASP A 172 14.90 14.05 2.50
C ASP A 172 14.06 13.04 3.31
N ILE A 173 13.66 11.94 2.65
CA ILE A 173 12.92 10.84 3.26
C ILE A 173 13.78 10.14 4.32
N ALA A 174 15.02 9.78 3.98
CA ALA A 174 15.98 9.19 4.92
C ALA A 174 16.17 10.08 6.17
N ALA A 175 16.34 11.39 5.99
CA ALA A 175 16.46 12.35 7.10
C ALA A 175 15.19 12.42 7.97
N ALA A 176 14.00 12.45 7.35
CA ALA A 176 12.72 12.44 8.07
C ALA A 176 12.51 11.16 8.91
N MET A 177 13.14 10.05 8.52
CA MET A 177 13.08 8.75 9.19
C MET A 177 14.26 8.53 10.17
N ASN A 178 15.18 9.50 10.28
CA ASN A 178 16.43 9.41 11.03
C ASN A 178 17.30 8.20 10.61
N ILE A 179 17.36 7.93 9.31
CA ILE A 179 18.22 6.91 8.69
C ILE A 179 19.38 7.63 7.97
N PRO A 180 20.65 7.23 8.18
CA PRO A 180 21.76 7.78 7.42
C PRO A 180 21.57 7.52 5.90
N PRO A 181 21.83 8.49 5.00
CA PRO A 181 21.59 8.30 3.56
C PRO A 181 22.31 7.11 2.91
N ASN A 182 23.41 6.62 3.49
CA ASN A 182 24.13 5.44 3.00
C ASN A 182 23.49 4.11 3.47
N ASP A 183 22.74 4.15 4.57
CA ASP A 183 22.03 3.00 5.14
C ASP A 183 20.58 2.93 4.64
N PHE A 184 20.09 4.03 4.03
CA PHE A 184 18.75 4.12 3.45
C PHE A 184 18.62 3.27 2.17
N ARG A 185 17.90 2.16 2.32
CA ARG A 185 17.50 1.25 1.24
C ARG A 185 15.99 1.29 1.15
N TRP A 186 15.43 1.20 -0.06
CA TRP A 186 13.98 1.23 -0.21
C TRP A 186 13.49 0.46 -1.42
N TYR A 187 12.27 -0.08 -1.27
CA TYR A 187 11.53 -0.77 -2.31
C TYR A 187 10.09 -0.26 -2.32
N ALA A 188 9.50 -0.08 -3.49
CA ALA A 188 8.13 0.40 -3.61
C ALA A 188 7.39 -0.22 -4.80
N ALA A 189 6.06 -0.20 -4.72
CA ALA A 189 5.17 -0.60 -5.80
C ALA A 189 4.03 0.43 -5.92
N PHE A 190 3.71 0.82 -7.16
CA PHE A 190 2.59 1.71 -7.47
C PHE A 190 1.34 0.90 -7.80
N HIS A 191 0.22 1.24 -7.15
CA HIS A 191 -1.05 0.58 -7.29
C HIS A 191 -2.06 1.58 -7.87
N ASP A 192 -2.43 1.36 -9.12
CA ASP A 192 -3.30 2.23 -9.91
C ASP A 192 -4.80 2.04 -9.55
N GLU A 193 -5.14 2.13 -8.26
CA GLU A 193 -6.48 1.81 -7.76
C GLU A 193 -7.52 2.92 -8.01
N GLY A 194 -8.16 2.91 -9.19
CA GLY A 194 -9.42 3.63 -9.41
C GLY A 194 -9.34 5.12 -9.07
N ASP A 195 -10.15 5.60 -8.12
CA ASP A 195 -10.14 7.00 -7.71
C ASP A 195 -8.97 7.40 -6.78
N HIS A 196 -8.21 6.45 -6.24
CA HIS A 196 -7.14 6.68 -5.24
C HIS A 196 -5.82 5.94 -5.55
N PRO A 197 -5.16 6.27 -6.67
CA PRO A 197 -3.83 5.73 -6.98
C PRO A 197 -2.82 6.03 -5.85
N HIS A 198 -2.05 5.02 -5.48
CA HIS A 198 -1.17 5.09 -4.31
C HIS A 198 0.10 4.26 -4.47
N VAL A 199 1.10 4.56 -3.63
CA VAL A 199 2.35 3.79 -3.54
C VAL A 199 2.46 3.13 -2.17
N HIS A 200 2.78 1.84 -2.18
CA HIS A 200 3.37 1.15 -1.03
C HIS A 200 4.89 1.27 -1.13
N MET A 201 5.54 1.75 -0.09
CA MET A 201 6.99 1.83 0.02
C MET A 201 7.44 1.16 1.32
N MET A 202 8.59 0.50 1.30
CA MET A 202 9.27 -0.10 2.45
C MET A 202 10.72 0.41 2.49
N ALA A 203 11.19 0.83 3.67
CA ALA A 203 12.51 1.46 3.84
C ALA A 203 13.03 1.39 5.29
#